data_AF-A0A8T3P7I9-F1
#
_entry.id   AF-A0A8T3P7I9-F1
#
_cell.length_a   1.000
_cell.length_b   1.000
_cell.length_c   1.000
_cell.angle_alpha   90.00
_cell.angle_beta   90.00
_cell.angle_gamma   90.00
#
_symmetry.space_group_name_H-M   'P 1'
#
loop_
_entity.id
_entity.type
_entity.pdbx_description
1 polymer ?
#
loop_
_entity_poly.entity_id
_entity_poly.type
_entity_poly.pdbx_seq_one_letter_code
_entity_poly.pdbx_strand_id
1 'polypeptide(L)' 'RNAERIEALPGWVTYYNAERTHTGLGGITPMAALVNNLHGNHN' A
#
# COMPACT_ATOMS: atom_id res chain seq x y z
N ARG A 1 11.80 -19.26 -8.45
CA ARG A 1 11.02 -19.58 -9.68
C ARG A 1 9.83 -18.61 -9.78
N ASN A 2 9.24 -18.38 -10.96
CA ASN A 2 8.09 -17.46 -11.09
C ASN A 2 6.86 -17.92 -10.27
N ALA A 3 6.65 -19.23 -10.13
CA ALA A 3 5.55 -19.80 -9.37
C ALA A 3 5.54 -19.37 -7.89
N GLU A 4 6.69 -19.42 -7.22
CA GLU A 4 6.82 -19.00 -5.81
C GLU A 4 6.51 -17.50 -5.64
N ARG A 5 6.82 -16.68 -6.64
CA ARG A 5 6.51 -15.24 -6.62
C ARG A 5 5.01 -14.99 -6.78
N ILE A 6 4.33 -15.79 -7.59
CA ILE A 6 2.87 -15.70 -7.77
C ILE A 6 2.17 -16.13 -6.48
N GLU A 7 2.65 -17.20 -5.84
CA GLU A 7 2.09 -17.67 -4.56
C GLU A 7 2.27 -16.65 -3.43
N ALA A 8 3.44 -15.99 -3.38
CA ALA A 8 3.71 -14.95 -2.39
C ALA A 8 3.04 -13.59 -2.70
N LEU A 9 2.56 -13.39 -3.94
CA LEU A 9 2.07 -12.09 -4.40
C LEU A 9 0.92 -11.53 -3.55
N PRO A 10 -0.12 -12.31 -3.17
CA PRO A 10 -1.22 -11.77 -2.37
C PRO A 10 -0.75 -11.26 -1.00
N GLY A 11 0.09 -12.02 -0.30
CA GLY A 11 0.63 -11.60 1.00
C GLY A 11 1.52 -10.37 0.87
N TRP A 12 2.35 -10.32 -0.17
CA TRP A 12 3.21 -9.17 -0.43
C TRP A 12 2.40 -7.90 -0.74
N VAL A 13 1.32 -8.00 -1.52
CA VAL A 13 0.43 -6.88 -1.85
C VAL A 13 -0.25 -6.34 -0.59
N THR A 14 -0.72 -7.20 0.31
CA THR A 14 -1.31 -6.77 1.59
C THR A 14 -0.30 -6.02 2.44
N TYR A 15 0.88 -6.61 2.65
CA TYR A 15 1.95 -5.99 3.42
C TYR A 15 2.35 -4.62 2.84
N TYR A 16 2.55 -4.55 1.51
CA TYR A 16 2.94 -3.32 0.83
C TYR A 16 1.91 -2.20 1.03
N ASN A 17 0.62 -2.51 0.91
CA ASN A 17 -0.43 -1.50 0.94
C ASN A 17 -0.84 -1.10 2.36
N ALA A 18 -0.83 -2.04 3.31
CA ALA A 18 -1.41 -1.84 4.63
C ALA A 18 -0.39 -1.61 5.75
N GLU A 19 0.83 -2.13 5.61
CA GLU A 19 1.79 -2.19 6.72
C GLU A 19 3.09 -1.43 6.41
N ARG A 20 3.55 -1.48 5.17
CA ARG A 20 4.80 -0.83 4.78
C ARG A 20 4.62 0.68 4.69
N THR A 21 5.45 1.41 5.41
CA THR A 21 5.53 2.87 5.30
C THR A 21 6.46 3.29 4.17
N HIS A 22 6.09 4.37 3.48
CA HIS A 22 6.85 4.89 2.34
C HIS A 22 7.26 6.33 2.60
N THR A 23 8.57 6.60 2.52
CA THR A 23 9.12 7.96 2.68
C THR A 23 8.57 8.93 1.63
N GLY A 24 8.35 8.46 0.40
CA GLY A 24 7.70 9.25 -0.66
C GLY A 24 6.23 9.62 -0.40
N LEU A 25 5.58 8.98 0.57
CA LEU A 25 4.23 9.32 1.04
C LEU A 25 4.25 10.10 2.36
N GLY A 26 5.43 10.54 2.84
CA GLY A 26 5.55 11.19 4.14
C GLY A 26 5.60 10.20 5.32
N GLY A 27 6.04 8.97 5.08
CA GLY A 27 6.19 7.96 6.14
C GLY A 27 4.91 7.20 6.48
N ILE A 28 3.88 7.32 5.65
CA ILE A 28 2.61 6.58 5.81
C ILE A 28 2.51 5.43 4.81
N THR A 29 1.52 4.57 5.02
CA THR A 29 1.22 3.44 4.13
C THR A 29 0.41 3.91 2.91
N PRO A 30 0.44 3.17 1.78
CA PRO A 30 -0.36 3.50 0.60
C PRO A 30 -1.87 3.62 0.90
N MET A 31 -2.42 2.73 1.73
CA MET A 31 -3.82 2.80 2.15
C MET A 31 -4.13 4.06 2.97
N ALA A 32 -3.23 4.47 3.86
CA ALA A 32 -3.40 5.70 4.63
C ALA A 32 -3.39 6.94 3.71
N ALA A 33 -2.51 6.97 2.71
CA ALA A 33 -2.49 8.03 1.71
C ALA A 33 -3.80 8.09 0.90
N LEU A 34 -4.39 6.95 0.54
CA LEU A 34 -5.67 6.89 -0.17
C LEU A 34 -6.82 7.48 0.67
N VAL A 35 -6.93 7.08 1.94
CA VAL A 35 -7.98 7.59 2.85
C VAL A 35 -7.83 9.10 3.06
N ASN A 36 -6.60 9.59 3.22
CA ASN A 36 -6.33 11.03 3.36
C ASN A 36 -6.71 11.80 2.09
N ASN A 37 -6.44 11.24 0.90
CA ASN A 37 -6.86 11.84 -0.37
C ASN A 37 -8.39 11.86 -0.54
N LEU A 38 -9.11 10.84 -0.05
CA LEU A 38 -10.58 10.83 -0.06
C LEU A 38 -11.15 11.97 0.80
N HIS A 39 -10.54 12.28 1.94
CA HIS A 39 -10.95 13.43 2.76
C HIS A 39 -10.65 14.78 2.10
N GLY A 40 -9.59 14.89 1.29
CA GLY A 40 -9.22 16.14 0.62
C GLY A 40 -9.99 16.47 -0.66
N ASN A 41 -10.65 15.48 -1.29
CA ASN A 41 -11.26 15.62 -2.62
C ASN A 41 -12.80 15.78 -2.61
N HIS A 42 -13.41 16.03 -1.46
CA HIS A 42 -14.81 16.46 -1.39
C HIS A 42 -14.86 17.99 -1.27
N ASN A 43 -14.85 18.69 -2.41
CA ASN A 43 -15.36 20.05 -2.55
C ASN A 43 -16.63 20.03 -3.39
#